data_AF-A0A944GYC9-F1
#
_entry.id   AF-A0A944GYC9-F1
#
_cell.length_a   1.000
_cell.length_b   1.000
_cell.length_c   1.000
_cell.angle_alpha   90.00
_cell.angle_beta   90.00
_cell.angle_gamma   90.00
#
_symmetry.space_group_name_H-M   'P 1'
#
loop_
_entity.id
_entity.type
_entity.pdbx_description
1 polymer ?
#
loop_
_entity_poly.entity_id
_entity_poly.type
_entity_poly.pdbx_seq_one_letter_code
_entity_poly.pdbx_strand_id
1 'polypeptide(L)'
;MTLLFYYLTFLNLIDAFVTWFGLENEFITELNPVMNFIYEVNPLLFICSKAALSLFLLLFIVFKQVPKSGFIKGITLFASFSYTGITLMHGFWLVNIL
;
A
#
# COMPACT_ATOMS: atom_id res chain seq x y z
N MET A 1 -7.83 9.84 13.09
CA MET A 1 -7.71 10.14 11.64
C MET A 1 -6.26 10.29 11.24
N THR A 2 -5.52 11.28 11.75
CA THR A 2 -4.09 11.46 11.43
C THR A 2 -3.24 10.20 11.65
N LEU A 3 -3.42 9.51 12.78
CA LEU A 3 -2.74 8.23 13.04
C LEU A 3 -3.08 7.14 12.01
N LEU A 4 -4.31 7.09 11.51
CA LEU A 4 -4.70 6.13 10.47
C LEU A 4 -4.03 6.46 9.13
N PHE A 5 -3.83 7.74 8.82
CA PHE A 5 -3.11 8.15 7.61
C PHE A 5 -1.63 7.78 7.69
N TYR A 6 -0.97 8.00 8.84
CA TYR A 6 0.40 7.52 9.07
C TYR A 6 0.48 5.99 8.96
N TYR A 7 -0.47 5.29 9.58
CA TYR A 7 -0.56 3.84 9.53
C TYR A 7 -0.70 3.31 8.09
N LEU A 8 -1.64 3.85 7.32
CA LEU A 8 -1.83 3.49 5.90
C LEU A 8 -0.62 3.82 5.05
N THR A 9 0.01 4.98 5.27
CA THR A 9 1.24 5.36 4.58
C THR A 9 2.32 4.30 4.80
N PHE A 10 2.51 3.88 6.05
CA PHE A 10 3.49 2.86 6.41
C PHE A 10 3.17 1.50 5.79
N LEU A 11 1.93 1.03 5.91
CA LEU A 11 1.51 -0.25 5.32
C LEU A 11 1.64 -0.26 3.79
N ASN A 12 1.26 0.83 3.12
CA ASN A 12 1.36 0.92 1.66
C ASN A 12 2.82 0.96 1.17
N LEU A 13 3.76 1.52 1.96
CA LEU A 13 5.19 1.44 1.63
C LEU A 13 5.74 0.01 1.82
N ILE A 14 5.33 -0.71 2.86
CA ILE A 14 5.66 -2.12 3.03
C ILE A 14 5.13 -2.93 1.86
N ASP A 15 3.84 -2.76 1.55
CA ASP A 15 3.17 -3.44 0.44
C ASP A 15 3.89 -3.19 -0.90
N ALA A 16 4.33 -1.96 -1.16
CA ALA A 16 5.11 -1.64 -2.35
C ALA A 16 6.43 -2.40 -2.42
N PHE A 17 7.20 -2.41 -1.34
CA PHE A 17 8.48 -3.10 -1.28
C PHE A 17 8.33 -4.62 -1.39
N VAL A 18 7.43 -5.20 -0.60
CA VAL A 18 7.26 -6.66 -0.55
C VAL A 18 6.62 -7.18 -1.83
N THR A 19 5.67 -6.46 -2.43
CA THR A 19 5.09 -6.89 -3.70
C THR A 19 6.13 -6.80 -4.81
N TRP A 20 6.92 -5.73 -4.88
CA TRP A 20 8.03 -5.64 -5.85
C TRP A 20 9.02 -6.80 -5.68
N PHE A 21 9.46 -7.07 -4.45
CA PHE A 21 10.34 -8.20 -4.16
C PHE A 21 9.74 -9.54 -4.55
N GLY A 22 8.46 -9.75 -4.26
CA GLY A 22 7.75 -10.98 -4.61
C GLY A 22 7.58 -11.18 -6.12
N LEU A 23 7.30 -10.11 -6.87
CA LEU A 23 7.20 -10.16 -8.33
C LEU A 23 8.55 -10.38 -8.99
N GLU A 24 9.60 -9.68 -8.55
CA GLU A 24 10.95 -9.77 -9.11
C GLU A 24 11.55 -11.18 -8.99
N ASN A 25 11.18 -11.92 -7.93
CA ASN A 25 11.63 -13.28 -7.69
C ASN A 25 10.58 -14.34 -8.08
N GLU A 26 9.50 -13.96 -8.77
CA GLU A 26 8.42 -14.84 -9.22
C GLU A 26 7.74 -15.65 -8.08
N PHE A 27 7.80 -15.14 -6.85
CA PHE A 27 7.19 -15.76 -5.67
C PHE A 27 5.67 -15.57 -5.61
N ILE A 28 5.18 -14.48 -6.20
CA ILE A 28 3.76 -14.14 -6.26
C ILE A 28 3.41 -13.57 -7.64
N THR A 29 2.11 -13.48 -7.93
CA THR A 29 1.57 -12.78 -9.09
C THR A 29 0.72 -11.60 -8.63
N GLU A 30 0.75 -10.48 -9.37
CA GLU A 30 -0.06 -9.30 -9.06
C GLU A 30 -1.51 -9.52 -9.51
N LEU A 31 -2.43 -9.52 -8.55
CA LEU A 31 -3.85 -9.75 -8.82
C LEU A 31 -4.57 -8.48 -9.29
N ASN A 32 -4.01 -7.30 -9.03
CA ASN A 32 -4.57 -6.04 -9.49
C ASN A 32 -4.16 -5.79 -10.97
N PRO A 33 -5.10 -5.85 -11.94
CA PRO A 33 -4.76 -5.75 -13.36
C PRO A 33 -4.08 -4.43 -13.73
N VAL A 34 -4.44 -3.33 -13.06
CA VAL A 34 -3.84 -2.01 -13.30
C VAL A 34 -2.39 -1.99 -12.82
N MET A 35 -2.13 -2.53 -11.63
CA MET A 35 -0.79 -2.58 -11.08
C MET A 35 0.10 -3.58 -11.83
N ASN A 36 -0.47 -4.69 -12.28
CA ASN A 36 0.23 -5.65 -13.13
C ASN A 36 0.67 -4.98 -14.44
N PHE A 37 -0.22 -4.25 -15.11
CA PHE A 37 0.12 -3.48 -16.32
C PHE A 37 1.23 -2.45 -16.05
N ILE A 38 1.14 -1.70 -14.95
CA ILE A 38 2.19 -0.72 -14.59
C ILE A 38 3.54 -1.40 -14.36
N TYR A 39 3.53 -2.55 -13.67
CA TYR A 39 4.74 -3.34 -13.41
C TYR A 39 5.37 -3.86 -14.71
N GLU A 40 4.55 -4.42 -15.61
CA GLU A 40 4.99 -4.93 -16.92
C GLU A 40 5.60 -3.82 -17.79
N VAL A 41 5.08 -2.59 -17.72
CA VAL A 41 5.66 -1.44 -18.41
C VAL A 41 7.02 -1.06 -17.80
N ASN A 42 7.08 -0.91 -16.48
CA ASN A 42 8.32 -0.62 -15.78
C ASN A 42 8.20 -0.88 -14.26
N PRO A 43 9.02 -1.76 -13.66
CA PRO A 43 8.99 -2.03 -12.22
C PRO A 43 9.20 -0.80 -11.33
N LEU A 44 9.96 0.20 -11.79
CA LEU A 44 10.14 1.45 -11.06
C LEU A 44 8.84 2.27 -11.00
N LEU A 45 8.05 2.28 -12.08
CA LEU A 45 6.74 2.97 -12.09
C LEU A 45 5.77 2.34 -11.09
N PHE A 46 5.84 1.01 -10.90
CA PHE A 46 5.06 0.32 -9.89
C PHE A 46 5.38 0.84 -8.48
N ILE A 47 6.66 0.91 -8.11
CA ILE A 47 7.07 1.42 -6.80
C ILE A 47 6.73 2.91 -6.66
N CYS A 48 7.04 3.72 -7.68
CA CYS A 48 6.76 5.15 -7.67
C CYS A 48 5.28 5.47 -7.53
N SER A 49 4.40 4.72 -8.19
CA SER A 49 2.95 4.93 -8.09
C SER A 49 2.43 4.64 -6.68
N LYS A 50 2.84 3.53 -6.06
CA LYS A 50 2.51 3.24 -4.65
C LYS A 50 3.12 4.28 -3.69
N ALA A 51 4.37 4.68 -3.90
CA ALA A 51 5.01 5.73 -3.09
C ALA A 51 4.30 7.09 -3.21
N ALA A 52 3.78 7.43 -4.40
CA ALA A 52 3.01 8.65 -4.62
C ALA A 52 1.70 8.65 -3.83
N LEU A 53 1.00 7.50 -3.71
CA LEU A 53 -0.19 7.38 -2.85
C LEU A 53 0.14 7.66 -1.38
N SER A 54 1.26 7.09 -0.89
CA SER A 54 1.76 7.38 0.46
C SER A 54 2.11 8.86 0.64
N LEU A 55 2.73 9.48 -0.36
CA LEU A 55 3.03 10.92 -0.34
C LEU A 55 1.74 11.75 -0.27
N PHE A 56 0.70 11.43 -1.04
CA PHE A 56 -0.57 12.15 -0.98
C PHE A 56 -1.23 12.06 0.40
N LEU A 57 -1.21 10.90 1.05
CA LEU A 57 -1.69 10.77 2.43
C LEU A 57 -0.90 11.66 3.39
N LEU A 58 0.43 11.71 3.26
CA LEU A 58 1.27 12.59 4.07
C LEU A 58 0.99 14.08 3.81
N LEU A 59 0.70 14.48 2.57
CA LEU A 59 0.37 15.87 2.25
C LEU A 59 -0.88 16.34 3.01
N PHE A 60 -1.92 15.51 3.16
CA PHE A 60 -3.08 15.86 3.99
C PHE A 60 -2.71 16.14 5.44
N ILE A 61 -1.70 15.44 5.96
CA ILE A 61 -1.22 15.62 7.33
C ILE A 61 -0.40 16.92 7.44
N VAL A 62 0.55 17.13 6.52
CA VAL A 62 1.45 18.30 6.50
C VAL A 62 0.64 19.60 6.36
N PHE A 63 -0.33 19.64 5.46
CA PHE A 63 -1.21 20.80 5.28
C PHE A 63 -2.32 20.90 6.33
N LYS A 64 -2.39 19.96 7.29
CA LYS A 64 -3.42 19.89 8.33
C LYS A 64 -4.85 19.82 7.76
N GLN A 65 -5.00 19.30 6.54
CA GLN A 65 -6.26 19.17 5.81
C GLN A 65 -6.86 17.75 5.94
N VAL A 66 -6.57 17.04 7.04
CA VAL A 66 -7.09 15.68 7.25
C VAL A 66 -8.62 15.72 7.36
N PRO A 67 -9.36 15.03 6.47
CA PRO A 67 -10.82 15.07 6.48
C PRO A 67 -11.40 14.54 7.79
N LYS A 68 -12.45 15.20 8.28
CA LYS A 68 -13.14 14.85 9.53
C LYS A 68 -14.51 14.22 9.32
N SER A 69 -14.98 14.08 8.08
CA SER A 69 -16.29 13.50 7.79
C SER A 69 -16.35 12.02 8.18
N GLY A 70 -17.48 11.60 8.73
CA GLY A 70 -17.68 10.21 9.18
C GLY A 70 -17.52 9.19 8.03
N PHE A 71 -17.93 9.57 6.83
CA PHE A 71 -17.76 8.75 5.62
C PHE A 71 -16.28 8.48 5.30
N ILE A 72 -15.44 9.51 5.27
CA ILE A 72 -13.99 9.35 5.01
C ILE A 72 -13.32 8.57 6.15
N LYS A 73 -13.76 8.78 7.39
CA LYS A 73 -13.30 7.97 8.52
C LYS A 73 -13.63 6.48 8.33
N GLY A 74 -14.83 6.15 7.87
CA GLY A 74 -15.23 4.78 7.55
C GLY A 74 -14.36 4.16 6.46
N ILE A 75 -14.16 4.86 5.34
CA ILE A 75 -13.28 4.42 4.25
C ILE A 75 -11.85 4.20 4.74
N THR A 76 -11.31 5.15 5.51
CA THR A 76 -9.94 5.06 6.04
C THR A 76 -9.79 3.85 6.95
N LEU A 77 -10.79 3.57 7.81
CA LEU A 77 -10.76 2.42 8.70
C LEU A 77 -10.82 1.10 7.93
N PHE A 78 -11.71 1.02 6.94
CA PHE A 78 -11.81 -0.15 6.06
C PHE A 78 -10.50 -0.39 5.31
N ALA A 79 -9.93 0.66 4.70
CA ALA A 79 -8.64 0.58 4.03
C ALA A 79 -7.54 0.12 4.97
N SER A 80 -7.46 0.65 6.20
CA SER A 80 -6.48 0.21 7.19
C SER A 80 -6.61 -1.28 7.48
N PHE A 81 -7.84 -1.77 7.70
CA PHE A 81 -8.08 -3.20 7.96
C PHE A 81 -7.69 -4.09 6.77
N SER A 82 -8.05 -3.69 5.55
CA SER A 82 -7.66 -4.41 4.34
C SER A 82 -6.14 -4.46 4.16
N TYR A 83 -5.45 -3.34 4.33
CA TYR A 83 -3.98 -3.29 4.23
C TYR A 83 -3.30 -4.08 5.34
N THR A 84 -3.87 -4.15 6.55
CA THR A 84 -3.38 -5.06 7.60
C THR A 84 -3.46 -6.52 7.13
N GLY A 85 -4.60 -6.93 6.56
CA GLY A 85 -4.79 -8.28 6.03
C GLY A 85 -3.80 -8.62 4.92
N ILE A 86 -3.59 -7.71 3.96
CA ILE A 86 -2.59 -7.86 2.90
C ILE A 86 -1.18 -7.98 3.47
N THR A 87 -0.82 -7.15 4.46
CA THR A 87 0.49 -7.20 5.12
C THR A 87 0.72 -8.54 5.84
N LEU A 88 -0.32 -9.09 6.48
CA LEU A 88 -0.25 -10.42 7.10
C LEU A 88 -0.10 -11.54 6.06
N MET A 89 -0.81 -11.45 4.93
CA MET A 89 -0.64 -12.36 3.80
C MET A 89 0.81 -12.32 3.28
N HIS A 90 1.40 -11.13 3.18
CA HIS A 90 2.81 -10.96 2.85
C HIS A 90 3.74 -11.64 3.86
N GLY A 91 3.49 -11.44 5.16
CA GLY A 91 4.25 -12.11 6.20
C GLY A 91 4.16 -13.64 6.11
N PHE A 92 2.97 -14.19 5.82
CA PHE A 92 2.78 -15.63 5.69
C PHE A 92 3.63 -16.23 4.57
N TRP A 93 3.57 -15.69 3.34
CA TRP A 93 4.34 -16.28 2.25
C TRP A 93 5.84 -16.01 2.37
N LEU A 94 6.25 -14.85 2.88
CA LEU A 94 7.67 -14.57 3.13
C LEU A 94 8.30 -15.58 4.09
N VAL A 95 7.58 -15.95 5.16
CA VAL A 95 8.03 -16.97 6.13
C VAL A 95 8.09 -18.38 5.51
N ASN A 96 7.27 -18.67 4.50
CA ASN A 96 7.33 -19.97 3.82
C ASN A 96 8.47 -20.07 2.80
N ILE A 97 9.04 -18.94 2.38
CA ILE A 97 10.11 -18.89 1.37
C ILE A 97 11.51 -18.78 2.00
N LEU A 98 11.61 -18.17 3.20
CA LEU A 98 12.84 -18.06 4.00
C LEU A 98 13.11 -19.31 4.84
#